data_AF-A0A0F9CPI6-F1
#
_entry.id   AF-A0A0F9CPI6-F1
#
_cell.length_a   1.000
_cell.length_b   1.000
_cell.length_c   1.000
_cell.angle_alpha   90.00
_cell.angle_beta   90.00
_cell.angle_gamma   90.00
#
_symmetry.space_group_name_H-M   'P 1'
#
loop_
_entity.id
_entity.type
_entity.pdbx_description
1 polymer ?
#
loop_
_entity_poly.entity_id
_entity_poly.type
_entity_poly.pdbx_seq_one_letter_code
_entity_poly.pdbx_strand_id
1 'polypeptide(L)'
;MDQDKDFAIKTLDHSGAARSNLDHTVHAGIEVQGTKIQLQKTYKEKWTKKRGFATKSLTSHTTDHFWDGVPTSEAKWKGRLADLIDEDQFKLITLPSYFNNLGWQDRRRILLDVCGDVSDEDIFKADEPDRNLENLWSILHGRSIEDHRKVVQAEKKNINDRLKEIPARLDELNKSLPEPLRRDAVVAYIALIDKKIQSAKDDSELSEVRRQLAEKKAELAEAQEKEVRAARKAGQADEDKIFKLKGEIRGLNREIEEGQKEIDRTENTMRYNTGEMKHLRDKFATAASQDQQYDEICGLCNQPLPKD
;
A
#
# COMPACT_ATOMS: atom_id res chain seq x y z
N MET A 1 20.66 -10.01 38.20
CA MET A 1 19.29 -9.99 38.73
C MET A 1 18.40 -10.44 37.59
N ASP A 2 18.01 -11.71 37.61
CA ASP A 2 17.05 -12.24 36.64
C ASP A 2 15.74 -11.46 36.80
N GLN A 3 15.36 -10.75 35.74
CA GLN A 3 14.02 -10.20 35.63
C GLN A 3 13.10 -11.34 35.23
N ASP A 4 12.69 -12.13 36.22
CA ASP A 4 11.55 -13.02 36.06
C ASP A 4 10.33 -12.14 35.73
N LYS A 5 9.82 -12.28 34.50
CA LYS A 5 8.64 -11.55 34.00
C LYS A 5 7.34 -11.99 34.70
N ASP A 6 7.39 -13.07 35.48
CA ASP A 6 6.25 -13.67 36.14
C ASP A 6 6.23 -13.28 37.62
N PHE A 7 5.08 -12.79 38.09
CA PHE A 7 4.86 -12.48 39.50
C PHE A 7 5.08 -13.73 40.37
N ALA A 8 5.93 -13.63 41.40
CA ALA A 8 6.24 -14.77 42.26
C ALA A 8 5.02 -15.18 43.11
N ILE A 9 4.42 -16.34 42.80
CA ILE A 9 3.23 -16.87 43.50
C ILE A 9 3.57 -17.48 44.86
N LYS A 10 4.82 -17.93 45.05
CA LYS A 10 5.24 -18.66 46.26
C LYS A 10 5.44 -17.72 47.45
N THR A 11 5.06 -18.22 48.63
CA THR A 11 5.37 -17.59 49.91
C THR A 11 6.89 -17.45 50.09
N LEU A 12 7.37 -16.23 50.31
CA LEU A 12 8.76 -15.95 50.61
C LEU A 12 9.03 -16.07 52.11
N ASP A 13 10.24 -16.44 52.49
CA ASP A 13 10.71 -16.39 53.87
C ASP A 13 11.29 -15.02 54.24
N HIS A 14 11.77 -14.87 55.48
CA HIS A 14 12.35 -13.62 56.00
C HIS A 14 13.61 -13.17 55.24
N SER A 15 14.23 -14.04 54.44
CA SER A 15 15.38 -13.72 53.58
C SER A 15 14.98 -13.35 52.15
N GLY A 16 13.68 -13.40 51.83
CA GLY A 16 13.16 -13.18 50.49
C GLY A 16 13.24 -14.41 49.57
N ALA A 17 13.59 -15.59 50.10
CA ALA A 17 13.67 -16.83 49.33
C ALA A 17 12.33 -17.59 49.33
N ALA A 18 11.97 -18.19 48.20
CA ALA A 18 10.72 -18.92 48.06
C ALA A 18 10.71 -20.22 48.89
N ARG A 19 9.70 -20.39 49.75
CA ARG A 19 9.52 -21.61 50.54
C ARG A 19 9.11 -22.78 49.65
N SER A 20 9.88 -23.87 49.72
CA SER A 20 9.62 -25.12 49.02
C SER A 20 8.67 -26.04 49.82
N ASN A 21 8.06 -27.02 49.14
CA ASN A 21 7.12 -28.00 49.71
C ASN A 21 5.85 -27.40 50.34
N LEU A 22 5.37 -26.27 49.82
CA LEU A 22 4.07 -25.70 50.19
C LEU A 22 3.16 -25.70 48.96
N ASP A 23 1.90 -26.05 49.19
CA ASP A 23 0.84 -25.96 48.20
C ASP A 23 0.15 -24.60 48.33
N HIS A 24 0.03 -23.87 47.22
CA HIS A 24 -0.60 -22.56 47.15
C HIS A 24 -1.97 -22.71 46.49
N THR A 25 -3.04 -22.62 47.28
CA THR A 25 -4.41 -22.84 46.79
C THR A 25 -5.24 -21.56 46.84
N VAL A 26 -5.98 -21.32 45.77
CA VAL A 26 -7.01 -20.27 45.69
C VAL A 26 -8.36 -20.93 45.45
N HIS A 27 -9.36 -20.50 46.20
CA HIS A 27 -10.76 -20.92 46.04
C HIS A 27 -11.62 -19.70 45.72
N ALA A 28 -12.59 -19.87 44.83
CA ALA A 28 -13.61 -18.89 44.53
C ALA A 28 -14.98 -19.58 44.45
N GLY A 29 -15.96 -19.08 45.21
CA GLY A 29 -17.35 -19.45 45.05
C GLY A 29 -18.06 -18.37 44.23
N ILE A 30 -18.63 -18.76 43.09
CA ILE A 30 -19.37 -17.84 42.21
C ILE A 30 -20.80 -18.32 42.03
N GLU A 31 -21.73 -17.40 41.82
CA GLU A 31 -23.12 -17.69 41.51
C GLU A 31 -23.43 -17.20 40.10
N VAL A 32 -23.87 -18.12 39.23
CA VAL A 32 -24.22 -17.82 37.84
C VAL A 32 -25.66 -18.28 37.62
N GLN A 33 -26.55 -17.34 37.30
CA GLN A 33 -27.98 -17.61 37.05
C GLN A 33 -28.65 -18.44 38.17
N GLY A 34 -28.31 -18.16 39.44
CA GLY A 34 -28.85 -18.88 40.61
C GLY A 34 -28.16 -20.21 40.93
N THR A 35 -27.17 -20.64 40.14
CA THR A 35 -26.38 -21.85 40.41
C THR A 35 -25.06 -21.48 41.07
N LYS A 36 -24.76 -22.06 42.24
CA LYS A 36 -23.49 -21.89 42.94
C LYS A 36 -22.45 -22.85 42.41
N ILE A 37 -21.28 -22.32 42.05
CA ILE A 37 -20.15 -23.06 41.49
C ILE A 37 -18.94 -22.78 42.37
N GLN A 38 -18.19 -23.83 42.72
CA GLN A 38 -16.94 -23.73 43.45
C GLN A 38 -15.75 -23.98 42.52
N LEU A 39 -14.89 -22.98 42.41
CA LEU A 39 -13.68 -23.02 41.62
C LEU A 39 -12.46 -23.11 42.54
N GLN A 40 -11.53 -24.00 42.23
CA GLN A 40 -10.26 -24.10 42.97
C GLN A 40 -9.09 -24.36 42.03
N LYS A 41 -7.97 -23.67 42.28
CA LYS A 41 -6.66 -23.95 41.67
C LYS A 41 -5.62 -24.13 42.77
N THR A 42 -4.82 -25.19 42.67
CA THR A 42 -3.73 -25.49 43.61
C THR A 42 -2.41 -25.56 42.85
N TYR A 43 -1.53 -24.59 43.06
CA TYR A 43 -0.17 -24.56 42.54
C TYR A 43 0.76 -25.31 43.51
N LYS A 44 1.52 -26.26 42.99
CA LYS A 44 2.42 -27.10 43.81
C LYS A 44 3.68 -27.49 43.06
N GLU A 45 4.70 -27.85 43.84
CA GLU A 45 5.96 -28.35 43.32
C GLU A 45 5.87 -29.83 42.95
N LYS A 46 6.40 -30.18 41.77
CA LYS A 46 6.53 -31.56 41.32
C LYS A 46 7.93 -32.08 41.63
N TRP A 47 8.00 -32.93 42.65
CA TRP A 47 9.21 -33.61 43.09
C TRP A 47 9.25 -35.02 42.51
N THR A 48 10.27 -35.33 41.70
CA THR A 48 10.45 -36.69 41.15
C THR A 48 11.76 -37.30 41.64
N LYS A 49 11.77 -38.64 41.72
CA LYS A 49 12.97 -39.41 42.08
C LYS A 49 13.63 -39.89 40.79
N LYS A 50 14.85 -39.42 40.50
CA LYS A 50 15.63 -39.94 39.38
C LYS A 50 15.99 -41.41 39.66
N ARG A 51 15.87 -42.28 38.65
CA ARG A 51 16.18 -43.72 38.77
C ARG A 51 17.63 -43.88 39.27
N GLY A 52 17.81 -44.52 40.42
CA GLY A 52 19.12 -44.73 41.06
C GLY A 52 19.50 -43.75 42.18
N PHE A 53 18.74 -42.68 42.43
CA PHE A 53 19.01 -41.72 43.51
C PHE A 53 18.07 -41.91 44.70
N ALA A 54 18.55 -41.71 45.94
CA ALA A 54 17.73 -41.85 47.14
C ALA A 54 16.82 -40.64 47.42
N THR A 55 17.24 -39.44 47.03
CA THR A 55 16.57 -38.17 47.29
C THR A 55 15.66 -37.74 46.13
N LYS A 56 14.53 -37.11 46.46
CA LYS A 56 13.64 -36.47 45.47
C LYS A 56 14.25 -35.12 45.07
N SER A 57 14.25 -34.82 43.77
CA SER A 57 14.67 -33.53 43.24
C SER A 57 13.48 -32.77 42.66
N LEU A 58 13.41 -31.46 42.90
CA LEU A 58 12.43 -30.59 42.27
C LEU A 58 12.60 -30.68 40.76
N THR A 59 11.54 -31.06 40.06
CA THR A 59 11.58 -31.33 38.61
C THR A 59 10.81 -30.29 37.82
N SER A 60 9.66 -29.87 38.33
CA SER A 60 8.84 -28.81 37.72
C SER A 60 7.84 -28.29 38.75
N HIS A 61 6.93 -27.42 38.32
CA HIS A 61 5.74 -27.03 39.06
C HIS A 61 4.51 -27.49 38.29
N THR A 62 3.37 -27.58 38.96
CA THR A 62 2.11 -27.96 38.34
C THR A 62 0.94 -27.28 39.05
N THR A 63 -0.15 -27.08 38.32
CA THR A 63 -1.38 -26.49 38.84
C THR A 63 -2.52 -27.47 38.65
N ASP A 64 -3.06 -27.95 39.77
CA ASP A 64 -4.26 -28.78 39.76
C ASP A 64 -5.50 -27.88 39.74
N HIS A 65 -6.51 -28.28 38.99
CA HIS A 65 -7.76 -27.53 38.81
C HIS A 65 -8.92 -28.38 39.32
N PHE A 66 -9.86 -27.78 40.06
CA PHE A 66 -11.02 -28.49 40.64
C PHE A 66 -12.30 -27.69 40.48
N TRP A 67 -13.32 -28.33 39.88
CA TRP A 67 -14.63 -27.74 39.61
C TRP A 67 -15.67 -28.44 40.48
N ASP A 68 -16.30 -27.72 41.39
CA ASP A 68 -17.20 -28.28 42.42
C ASP A 68 -16.55 -29.43 43.20
N GLY A 69 -15.27 -29.28 43.52
CA GLY A 69 -14.45 -30.29 44.20
C GLY A 69 -13.97 -31.45 43.30
N VAL A 70 -14.36 -31.50 42.02
CA VAL A 70 -13.95 -32.55 41.09
C VAL A 70 -12.66 -32.19 40.35
N PRO A 71 -11.58 -32.99 40.47
CA PRO A 71 -10.35 -32.79 39.70
C PRO A 71 -10.63 -32.73 38.20
N THR A 72 -10.20 -31.67 37.55
CA THR A 72 -10.50 -31.37 36.15
C THR A 72 -9.19 -31.02 35.42
N SER A 73 -9.05 -31.46 34.16
CA SER A 73 -7.89 -31.09 33.36
C SER A 73 -7.93 -29.59 33.02
N GLU A 74 -6.76 -28.97 32.82
CA GLU A 74 -6.66 -27.54 32.48
C GLU A 74 -7.49 -27.17 31.25
N ALA A 75 -7.50 -28.01 30.20
CA ALA A 75 -8.27 -27.76 28.99
C ALA A 75 -9.79 -27.74 29.26
N LYS A 76 -10.29 -28.73 30.01
CA LYS A 76 -11.72 -28.82 30.36
C LYS A 76 -12.12 -27.69 31.32
N TRP A 77 -11.20 -27.30 32.21
CA TRP A 77 -11.36 -26.15 33.10
C TRP A 77 -11.54 -24.85 32.31
N LYS A 78 -10.61 -24.55 31.40
CA LYS A 78 -10.66 -23.34 30.56
C LYS A 78 -11.91 -23.32 29.68
N GLY A 79 -12.28 -24.46 29.08
CA GLY A 79 -13.51 -24.56 28.29
C GLY A 79 -14.76 -24.24 29.10
N ARG A 80 -14.95 -24.89 30.26
CA ARG A 80 -16.09 -24.60 31.14
C ARG A 80 -16.13 -23.16 31.62
N LEU A 81 -14.97 -22.55 31.87
CA LEU A 81 -14.90 -21.16 32.28
C LEU A 81 -15.29 -20.22 31.13
N ALA A 82 -14.82 -20.48 29.91
CA ALA A 82 -15.17 -19.70 28.72
C ALA A 82 -16.67 -19.74 28.38
N ASP A 83 -17.34 -20.88 28.66
CA ASP A 83 -18.80 -21.00 28.51
C ASP A 83 -19.57 -20.10 29.50
N LEU A 84 -18.98 -19.79 30.66
CA LEU A 84 -19.59 -18.92 31.66
C LEU A 84 -19.27 -17.44 31.40
N ILE A 85 -18.00 -17.13 31.16
CA ILE A 85 -17.47 -15.77 31.08
C ILE A 85 -16.32 -15.76 30.07
N ASP A 86 -16.38 -14.84 29.11
CA ASP A 86 -15.23 -14.51 28.27
C ASP A 86 -14.13 -13.85 29.13
N GLU A 87 -13.00 -14.52 29.27
CA GLU A 87 -11.89 -14.08 30.13
C GLU A 87 -11.32 -12.72 29.69
N ASP A 88 -11.26 -12.45 28.39
CA ASP A 88 -10.72 -11.21 27.86
C ASP A 88 -11.69 -10.06 28.10
N GLN A 89 -12.98 -10.28 27.88
CA GLN A 89 -14.02 -9.30 28.22
C GLN A 89 -14.04 -9.02 29.74
N PHE A 90 -13.90 -10.05 30.56
CA PHE A 90 -13.86 -9.90 32.02
C PHE A 90 -12.64 -9.09 32.46
N LYS A 91 -11.46 -9.35 31.90
CA LYS A 91 -10.25 -8.56 32.17
C LYS A 91 -10.40 -7.12 31.73
N LEU A 92 -11.05 -6.84 30.58
CA LEU A 92 -11.29 -5.48 30.12
C LEU A 92 -12.12 -4.66 31.13
N ILE A 93 -13.08 -5.29 31.80
CA ILE A 93 -13.96 -4.61 32.77
C ILE A 93 -13.31 -4.55 34.17
N THR A 94 -12.56 -5.58 34.57
CA THR A 94 -12.05 -5.71 35.95
C THR A 94 -10.63 -5.18 36.15
N LEU A 95 -9.83 -5.10 35.09
CA LEU A 95 -8.44 -4.67 35.15
C LEU A 95 -8.24 -3.37 34.35
N PRO A 96 -8.15 -2.21 35.02
CA PRO A 96 -8.00 -0.91 34.33
C PRO A 96 -6.78 -0.81 33.41
N SER A 97 -5.72 -1.59 33.68
CA SER A 97 -4.50 -1.60 32.88
C SER A 97 -4.55 -2.55 31.69
N TYR A 98 -5.52 -3.46 31.60
CA TYR A 98 -5.51 -4.52 30.60
C TYR A 98 -5.57 -4.00 29.18
N PHE A 99 -6.54 -3.11 28.89
CA PHE A 99 -6.68 -2.49 27.57
C PHE A 99 -5.39 -1.82 27.09
N ASN A 100 -4.70 -1.12 28.00
CA ASN A 100 -3.45 -0.41 27.71
C ASN A 100 -2.22 -1.33 27.55
N ASN A 101 -2.35 -2.63 27.81
CA ASN A 101 -1.30 -3.63 27.60
C ASN A 101 -1.50 -4.50 26.35
N LEU A 102 -2.68 -4.44 25.72
CA LEU A 102 -2.97 -5.19 24.50
C LEU A 102 -2.14 -4.69 23.29
N GLY A 103 -2.00 -5.50 22.25
CA GLY A 103 -1.43 -5.04 20.97
C GLY A 103 -2.31 -3.95 20.34
N TRP A 104 -1.72 -3.06 19.53
CA TRP A 104 -2.47 -1.95 18.93
C TRP A 104 -3.62 -2.43 18.04
N GLN A 105 -3.48 -3.60 17.39
CA GLN A 105 -4.54 -4.21 16.58
C GLN A 105 -5.75 -4.59 17.45
N ASP A 106 -5.52 -5.26 18.58
CA ASP A 106 -6.60 -5.70 19.48
C ASP A 106 -7.28 -4.50 20.13
N ARG A 107 -6.52 -3.47 20.54
CA ARG A 107 -7.09 -2.20 21.05
C ARG A 107 -7.99 -1.56 20.01
N ARG A 108 -7.53 -1.47 18.76
CA ARG A 108 -8.32 -0.90 17.65
C ARG A 108 -9.60 -1.69 17.43
N ARG A 109 -9.53 -3.02 17.37
CA ARG A 109 -10.70 -3.89 17.21
C ARG A 109 -11.72 -3.63 18.32
N ILE A 110 -11.29 -3.70 19.59
CA ILE A 110 -12.18 -3.49 20.74
C ILE A 110 -12.84 -2.10 20.70
N LEU A 111 -12.10 -1.05 20.34
CA LEU A 111 -12.68 0.29 20.20
C LEU A 111 -13.72 0.37 19.10
N LEU A 112 -13.48 -0.27 17.95
CA LEU A 112 -14.44 -0.32 16.85
C LEU A 112 -15.69 -1.12 17.24
N ASP A 113 -15.51 -2.28 17.89
CA ASP A 113 -16.62 -3.10 18.39
C ASP A 113 -17.51 -2.32 19.37
N VAL A 114 -16.92 -1.46 20.22
CA VAL A 114 -17.65 -0.64 21.20
C VAL A 114 -18.32 0.57 20.56
N CYS A 115 -17.66 1.23 19.62
CA CYS A 115 -18.18 2.42 18.93
C CYS A 115 -19.21 2.08 17.84
N GLY A 116 -19.31 0.81 17.46
CA GLY A 116 -20.13 0.33 16.36
C GLY A 116 -19.40 0.39 15.03
N ASP A 117 -19.72 -0.54 14.13
CA ASP A 117 -19.16 -0.59 12.79
C ASP A 117 -19.69 0.60 11.98
N VAL A 118 -18.78 1.45 11.52
CA VAL A 118 -19.05 2.44 10.47
C VAL A 118 -18.43 1.90 9.20
N SER A 119 -19.22 1.74 8.14
CA SER A 119 -18.67 1.29 6.86
C SER A 119 -17.74 2.36 6.28
N ASP A 120 -16.74 1.94 5.51
CA ASP A 120 -15.87 2.88 4.80
C ASP A 120 -16.74 3.81 3.93
N GLU A 121 -17.80 3.30 3.30
CA GLU A 121 -18.76 4.07 2.52
C GLU A 121 -19.50 5.15 3.33
N ASP A 122 -19.88 4.86 4.58
CA ASP A 122 -20.54 5.83 5.46
C ASP A 122 -19.56 6.93 5.90
N ILE A 123 -18.29 6.60 6.08
CA ILE A 123 -17.22 7.58 6.36
C ILE A 123 -17.04 8.52 5.16
N PHE A 124 -17.06 8.01 3.93
CA PHE A 124 -16.95 8.83 2.72
C PHE A 124 -18.19 9.68 2.42
N LYS A 125 -19.36 9.33 2.97
CA LYS A 125 -20.63 10.05 2.78
C LYS A 125 -21.00 10.98 3.93
N ALA A 126 -20.19 11.06 4.99
CA ALA A 126 -20.46 11.93 6.13
C ALA A 126 -20.57 13.41 5.70
N ASP A 127 -21.43 14.19 6.37
CA ASP A 127 -21.80 15.57 5.99
C ASP A 127 -20.60 16.55 5.96
N GLU A 128 -19.50 16.21 6.63
CA GLU A 128 -18.23 16.94 6.59
C GLU A 128 -17.07 16.02 6.19
N PRO A 129 -16.90 15.69 4.89
CA PRO A 129 -15.78 14.88 4.46
C PRO A 129 -14.49 15.71 4.53
N ASP A 130 -13.49 15.19 5.24
CA ASP A 130 -12.12 15.72 5.12
C ASP A 130 -11.73 15.65 3.63
N ARG A 131 -11.30 16.78 3.04
CA ARG A 131 -10.88 16.82 1.62
C ARG A 131 -9.80 15.79 1.29
N ASN A 132 -9.03 15.35 2.30
CA ASN A 132 -8.05 14.28 2.15
C ASN A 132 -8.69 12.89 1.93
N LEU A 133 -9.91 12.65 2.41
CA LEU A 133 -10.66 11.40 2.22
C LEU A 133 -11.25 11.29 0.80
N GLU A 134 -11.73 12.39 0.21
CA GLU A 134 -12.25 12.37 -1.17
C GLU A 134 -11.20 11.85 -2.18
N ASN A 135 -9.95 12.30 -2.04
CA ASN A 135 -8.84 11.84 -2.86
C ASN A 135 -8.56 10.34 -2.65
N LEU A 136 -8.66 9.85 -1.41
CA LEU A 136 -8.43 8.44 -1.09
C LEU A 136 -9.45 7.54 -1.79
N TRP A 137 -10.72 7.95 -1.89
CA TRP A 137 -11.75 7.18 -2.59
C TRP A 137 -11.36 6.90 -4.05
N SER A 138 -10.86 7.94 -4.74
CA SER A 138 -10.39 7.80 -6.13
C SER A 138 -9.16 6.87 -6.25
N ILE A 139 -8.25 6.90 -5.28
CA ILE A 139 -7.03 6.07 -5.26
C ILE A 139 -7.38 4.59 -5.03
N LEU A 140 -8.38 4.30 -4.19
CA LEU A 140 -8.78 2.93 -3.88
C LEU A 140 -9.40 2.22 -5.09
N HIS A 141 -10.07 2.94 -6.00
CA HIS A 141 -10.78 2.39 -7.16
C HIS A 141 -11.78 1.28 -6.75
N GLY A 142 -12.53 1.49 -5.67
CA GLY A 142 -13.51 0.52 -5.16
C GLY A 142 -12.91 -0.71 -4.45
N ARG A 143 -11.61 -0.69 -4.12
CA ARG A 143 -10.95 -1.72 -3.30
C ARG A 143 -10.97 -1.34 -1.82
N SER A 144 -10.94 -2.36 -0.94
CA SER A 144 -10.64 -2.14 0.47
C SER A 144 -9.23 -1.52 0.64
N ILE A 145 -9.02 -0.78 1.73
CA ILE A 145 -7.71 -0.20 2.06
C ILE A 145 -6.62 -1.28 2.13
N GLU A 146 -6.95 -2.42 2.74
CA GLU A 146 -6.05 -3.56 2.92
C GLU A 146 -5.64 -4.15 1.56
N ASP A 147 -6.59 -4.33 0.64
CA ASP A 147 -6.30 -4.88 -0.68
C ASP A 147 -5.53 -3.90 -1.57
N HIS A 148 -5.85 -2.61 -1.50
CA HIS A 148 -5.06 -1.59 -2.19
C HIS A 148 -3.59 -1.61 -1.71
N ARG A 149 -3.37 -1.76 -0.40
CA ARG A 149 -2.03 -1.90 0.18
C ARG A 149 -1.29 -3.13 -0.37
N LYS A 150 -1.96 -4.27 -0.50
CA LYS A 150 -1.39 -5.48 -1.11
C LYS A 150 -1.00 -5.26 -2.56
N VAL A 151 -1.84 -4.57 -3.35
CA VAL A 151 -1.52 -4.24 -4.75
C VAL A 151 -0.27 -3.37 -4.83
N VAL A 152 -0.19 -2.30 -4.03
CA VAL A 152 1.00 -1.43 -4.01
C VAL A 152 2.26 -2.20 -3.58
N GLN A 153 2.15 -3.11 -2.62
CA GLN A 153 3.28 -3.96 -2.23
C GLN A 153 3.71 -4.92 -3.35
N ALA A 154 2.75 -5.53 -4.05
CA ALA A 154 3.03 -6.41 -5.18
C ALA A 154 3.68 -5.66 -6.35
N GLU A 155 3.21 -4.45 -6.67
CA GLU A 155 3.82 -3.59 -7.68
C GLU A 155 5.24 -3.19 -7.31
N LYS A 156 5.47 -2.76 -6.05
CA LYS A 156 6.83 -2.47 -5.55
C LYS A 156 7.75 -3.67 -5.69
N LYS A 157 7.26 -4.87 -5.34
CA LYS A 157 8.03 -6.11 -5.49
C LYS A 157 8.37 -6.37 -6.95
N ASN A 158 7.38 -6.30 -7.85
CA ASN A 158 7.57 -6.52 -9.28
C ASN A 158 8.57 -5.53 -9.89
N ILE A 159 8.48 -4.24 -9.56
CA ILE A 159 9.43 -3.22 -9.99
C ILE A 159 10.85 -3.55 -9.51
N ASN A 160 10.99 -3.93 -8.24
CA ASN A 160 12.30 -4.31 -7.68
C ASN A 160 12.88 -5.57 -8.33
N ASP A 161 12.04 -6.57 -8.62
CA ASP A 161 12.49 -7.79 -9.27
C ASP A 161 12.89 -7.51 -10.73
N ARG A 162 12.13 -6.70 -11.46
CA ARG A 162 12.53 -6.19 -12.79
C ARG A 162 13.85 -5.42 -12.75
N LEU A 163 14.06 -4.57 -11.74
CA LEU A 163 15.31 -3.83 -11.57
C LEU A 163 16.52 -4.77 -11.39
N LYS A 164 16.35 -5.88 -10.66
CA LYS A 164 17.39 -6.90 -10.48
C LYS A 164 17.68 -7.70 -11.75
N GLU A 165 16.72 -7.85 -12.64
CA GLU A 165 16.89 -8.57 -13.92
C GLU A 165 17.62 -7.73 -14.98
N ILE A 166 17.57 -6.40 -14.90
CA ILE A 166 18.18 -5.51 -15.89
C ILE A 166 19.68 -5.81 -16.10
N PRO A 167 20.54 -5.94 -15.07
CA PRO A 167 21.96 -6.25 -15.25
C PRO A 167 22.21 -7.55 -16.02
N ALA A 168 21.49 -8.63 -15.69
CA ALA A 168 21.65 -9.91 -16.37
C ALA A 168 21.23 -9.83 -17.85
N ARG A 169 20.14 -9.12 -18.15
CA ARG A 169 19.69 -8.88 -19.53
C ARG A 169 20.67 -8.01 -20.31
N LEU A 170 21.27 -7.00 -19.66
CA LEU A 170 22.33 -6.19 -20.26
C LEU A 170 23.57 -7.03 -20.56
N ASP A 171 23.97 -7.92 -19.66
CA ASP A 171 25.10 -8.83 -19.88
C ASP A 171 24.85 -9.81 -21.02
N GLU A 172 23.64 -10.36 -21.15
CA GLU A 172 23.26 -11.20 -22.29
C GLU A 172 23.30 -10.43 -23.61
N LEU A 173 22.73 -9.22 -23.63
CA LEU A 173 22.78 -8.35 -24.81
C LEU A 173 24.23 -7.99 -25.17
N ASN A 174 25.07 -7.67 -24.20
CA ASN A 174 26.50 -7.39 -24.40
C ASN A 174 27.27 -8.57 -24.97
N LYS A 175 26.90 -9.81 -24.64
CA LYS A 175 27.50 -11.02 -25.21
C LYS A 175 26.98 -11.33 -26.63
N SER A 176 25.76 -10.89 -26.95
CA SER A 176 25.16 -11.04 -28.29
C SER A 176 25.66 -9.99 -29.28
N LEU A 177 26.19 -8.87 -28.78
CA LEU A 177 26.90 -7.91 -29.60
C LEU A 177 28.16 -8.60 -30.15
N PRO A 178 28.43 -8.53 -31.47
CA PRO A 178 29.70 -9.01 -32.01
C PRO A 178 30.83 -8.32 -31.22
N GLU A 179 31.86 -9.08 -30.83
CA GLU A 179 33.00 -8.52 -30.09
C GLU A 179 33.38 -7.19 -30.75
N PRO A 180 33.33 -6.06 -30.01
CA PRO A 180 33.80 -4.81 -30.59
C PRO A 180 35.23 -5.09 -31.01
N LEU A 181 35.53 -4.92 -32.31
CA LEU A 181 36.88 -5.00 -32.86
C LEU A 181 37.79 -4.31 -31.85
N ARG A 182 38.57 -5.09 -31.08
CA ARG A 182 39.26 -4.58 -29.89
C ARG A 182 40.14 -3.44 -30.37
N ARG A 183 39.66 -2.21 -30.21
CA ARG A 183 40.28 -1.03 -30.80
C ARG A 183 41.72 -0.95 -30.32
N ASP A 184 41.93 -1.34 -29.07
CA ASP A 184 43.22 -1.44 -28.41
C ASP A 184 44.14 -2.49 -29.04
N ALA A 185 43.60 -3.65 -29.42
CA ALA A 185 44.36 -4.70 -30.11
C ALA A 185 44.73 -4.28 -31.54
N VAL A 186 43.80 -3.64 -32.25
CA VAL A 186 44.02 -3.10 -33.60
C VAL A 186 45.03 -1.94 -33.55
N VAL A 187 44.93 -1.03 -32.57
CA VAL A 187 45.87 0.08 -32.35
C VAL A 187 47.25 -0.44 -31.97
N ALA A 188 47.34 -1.46 -31.10
CA ALA A 188 48.60 -2.12 -30.77
C ALA A 188 49.23 -2.80 -31.98
N TYR A 189 48.42 -3.42 -32.85
CA TYR A 189 48.88 -4.04 -34.09
C TYR A 189 49.35 -3.00 -35.12
N ILE A 190 48.64 -1.88 -35.24
CA ILE A 190 49.06 -0.73 -36.06
C ILE A 190 50.40 -0.18 -35.57
N ALA A 191 50.56 0.03 -34.26
CA ALA A 191 51.83 0.51 -33.69
C ALA A 191 53.00 -0.48 -33.91
N LEU A 192 52.72 -1.79 -33.88
CA LEU A 192 53.69 -2.83 -34.21
C LEU A 192 54.10 -2.78 -35.68
N ILE A 193 53.13 -2.61 -36.59
CA ILE A 193 53.37 -2.48 -38.03
C ILE A 193 54.12 -1.18 -38.34
N ASP A 194 53.79 -0.05 -37.70
CA ASP A 194 54.49 1.22 -37.86
C ASP A 194 55.95 1.12 -37.38
N LYS A 195 56.22 0.41 -36.28
CA LYS A 195 57.59 0.10 -35.85
C LYS A 195 58.34 -0.76 -36.87
N LYS A 196 57.68 -1.79 -37.44
CA LYS A 196 58.27 -2.64 -38.48
C LYS A 196 58.57 -1.86 -39.76
N ILE A 197 57.69 -0.93 -40.14
CA ILE A 197 57.87 -0.03 -41.30
C ILE A 197 59.03 0.95 -41.05
N GLN A 198 59.16 1.49 -39.83
CA GLN A 198 60.28 2.37 -39.49
C GLN A 198 61.63 1.65 -39.49
N SER A 199 61.67 0.37 -39.09
CA SER A 199 62.87 -0.47 -39.15
C SER A 199 63.22 -0.98 -40.56
N ALA A 200 62.26 -0.98 -41.49
CA ALA A 200 62.40 -1.50 -42.85
C ALA A 200 62.42 -0.37 -43.89
N LYS A 201 63.20 0.68 -43.63
CA LYS A 201 63.33 1.82 -44.55
C LYS A 201 64.15 1.53 -45.82
N ASP A 202 64.73 0.34 -45.95
CA ASP A 202 65.56 -0.05 -47.09
C ASP A 202 65.18 -1.44 -47.64
N ASP A 203 63.95 -1.68 -48.12
CA ASP A 203 63.74 -2.69 -49.18
C ASP A 203 62.36 -2.67 -49.85
N SER A 204 62.29 -3.26 -51.04
CA SER A 204 61.16 -3.32 -51.97
C SER A 204 59.86 -3.99 -51.45
N GLU A 205 59.87 -4.60 -50.27
CA GLU A 205 58.70 -5.23 -49.62
C GLU A 205 57.64 -4.21 -49.13
N LEU A 206 57.98 -2.92 -49.12
CA LEU A 206 57.12 -1.82 -48.66
C LEU A 206 55.84 -1.64 -49.49
N SER A 207 55.84 -2.03 -50.77
CA SER A 207 54.70 -1.91 -51.68
C SER A 207 53.54 -2.82 -51.25
N GLU A 208 53.85 -4.09 -50.98
CA GLU A 208 52.88 -5.12 -50.61
C GLU A 208 52.24 -4.80 -49.24
N VAL A 209 53.07 -4.37 -48.27
CA VAL A 209 52.62 -3.99 -46.93
C VAL A 209 51.79 -2.71 -46.96
N ARG A 210 52.14 -1.73 -47.79
CA ARG A 210 51.30 -0.51 -47.98
C ARG A 210 49.96 -0.85 -48.63
N ARG A 211 49.93 -1.78 -49.59
CA ARG A 211 48.69 -2.27 -50.20
C ARG A 211 47.80 -2.96 -49.18
N GLN A 212 48.35 -3.89 -48.38
CA GLN A 212 47.62 -4.57 -47.31
C GLN A 212 47.13 -3.58 -46.24
N LEU A 213 47.92 -2.57 -45.89
CA LEU A 213 47.49 -1.51 -44.97
C LEU A 213 46.33 -0.68 -45.54
N ALA A 214 46.40 -0.32 -46.82
CA ALA A 214 45.33 0.41 -47.49
C ALA A 214 44.04 -0.43 -47.56
N GLU A 215 44.15 -1.71 -47.85
CA GLU A 215 43.04 -2.67 -47.87
C GLU A 215 42.42 -2.82 -46.48
N LYS A 216 43.22 -3.00 -45.43
CA LYS A 216 42.71 -3.06 -44.05
C LYS A 216 42.13 -1.75 -43.54
N LYS A 217 42.62 -0.60 -44.01
CA LYS A 217 42.00 0.71 -43.75
C LYS A 217 40.65 0.85 -44.46
N ALA A 218 40.54 0.35 -45.70
CA ALA A 218 39.29 0.34 -46.43
C ALA A 218 38.25 -0.59 -45.78
N GLU A 219 38.66 -1.80 -45.38
CA GLU A 219 37.81 -2.74 -44.63
C GLU A 219 37.34 -2.14 -43.29
N LEU A 220 38.23 -1.43 -42.57
CA LEU A 220 37.87 -0.77 -41.32
C LEU A 220 36.85 0.35 -41.56
N ALA A 221 37.04 1.16 -42.60
CA ALA A 221 36.09 2.23 -42.95
C ALA A 221 34.71 1.67 -43.34
N GLU A 222 34.69 0.57 -44.11
CA GLU A 222 33.44 -0.10 -44.50
C GLU A 222 32.72 -0.72 -43.30
N ALA A 223 33.46 -1.35 -42.37
CA ALA A 223 32.91 -1.88 -41.13
C ALA A 223 32.31 -0.77 -40.25
N GLN A 224 33.01 0.36 -40.11
CA GLN A 224 32.51 1.53 -39.37
C GLN A 224 31.25 2.12 -40.02
N GLU A 225 31.19 2.23 -41.34
CA GLU A 225 30.00 2.73 -42.02
C GLU A 225 28.81 1.78 -41.84
N LYS A 226 29.04 0.46 -41.90
CA LYS A 226 28.00 -0.55 -41.64
C LYS A 226 27.47 -0.47 -40.22
N GLU A 227 28.34 -0.29 -39.23
CA GLU A 227 27.96 -0.15 -37.83
C GLU A 227 27.10 1.11 -37.60
N VAL A 228 27.54 2.26 -38.11
CA VAL A 228 26.78 3.52 -38.02
C VAL A 228 25.44 3.41 -38.75
N ARG A 229 25.40 2.76 -39.92
CA ARG A 229 24.18 2.56 -40.69
C ARG A 229 23.22 1.59 -39.97
N ALA A 230 23.73 0.55 -39.30
CA ALA A 230 22.94 -0.38 -38.51
C ALA A 230 22.36 0.28 -37.25
N ALA A 231 23.17 1.05 -36.51
CA ALA A 231 22.73 1.80 -35.34
C ALA A 231 21.65 2.83 -35.71
N ARG A 232 21.84 3.54 -36.83
CA ARG A 232 20.86 4.51 -37.34
C ARG A 232 19.56 3.82 -37.79
N LYS A 233 19.64 2.68 -38.48
CA LYS A 233 18.46 1.89 -38.86
C LYS A 233 17.70 1.33 -37.65
N ALA A 234 18.42 0.87 -36.62
CA ALA A 234 17.82 0.37 -35.39
C ALA A 234 17.08 1.47 -34.63
N GLY A 235 17.63 2.69 -34.57
CA GLY A 235 17.01 3.83 -33.90
C GLY A 235 15.88 4.50 -34.70
N GLN A 236 15.92 4.45 -36.03
CA GLN A 236 14.97 5.18 -36.89
C GLN A 236 13.52 4.74 -36.69
N ALA A 237 13.26 3.43 -36.53
CA ALA A 237 11.91 2.93 -36.28
C ALA A 237 11.32 3.44 -34.95
N ASP A 238 12.17 3.63 -33.94
CA ASP A 238 11.75 4.13 -32.63
C ASP A 238 11.64 5.66 -32.64
N GLU A 239 12.50 6.38 -33.35
CA GLU A 239 12.35 7.82 -33.61
C GLU A 239 11.05 8.14 -34.35
N ASP A 240 10.70 7.36 -35.38
CA ASP A 240 9.46 7.52 -36.13
C ASP A 240 8.22 7.27 -35.25
N LYS A 241 8.27 6.26 -34.36
CA LYS A 241 7.21 6.03 -33.36
C LYS A 241 7.10 7.18 -32.37
N ILE A 242 8.23 7.66 -31.85
CA ILE A 242 8.27 8.79 -30.93
C ILE A 242 7.69 10.04 -31.60
N PHE A 243 8.03 10.28 -32.86
CA PHE A 243 7.50 11.41 -33.62
C PHE A 243 5.98 11.32 -33.80
N LYS A 244 5.46 10.14 -34.16
CA LYS A 244 4.01 9.88 -34.29
C LYS A 244 3.27 10.09 -32.96
N LEU A 245 3.76 9.47 -31.88
CA LEU A 245 3.17 9.61 -30.55
C LEU A 245 3.18 11.06 -30.07
N LYS A 246 4.26 11.82 -30.33
CA LYS A 246 4.30 13.26 -30.04
C LYS A 246 3.28 14.05 -30.85
N GLY A 247 3.03 13.65 -32.10
CA GLY A 247 1.96 14.21 -32.93
C GLY A 247 0.57 13.97 -32.35
N GLU A 248 0.29 12.72 -31.97
CA GLU A 248 -0.97 12.31 -31.34
C GLU A 248 -1.22 13.06 -30.02
N ILE A 249 -0.20 13.15 -29.16
CA ILE A 249 -0.28 13.92 -27.90
C ILE A 249 -0.64 15.39 -28.17
N ARG A 250 -0.04 16.01 -29.18
CA ARG A 250 -0.38 17.41 -29.54
C ARG A 250 -1.82 17.52 -30.06
N GLY A 251 -2.29 16.55 -30.84
CA GLY A 251 -3.68 16.50 -31.32
C GLY A 251 -4.67 16.40 -30.16
N LEU A 252 -4.46 15.42 -29.27
CA LEU A 252 -5.30 15.20 -28.09
C LEU A 252 -5.30 16.41 -27.15
N ASN A 253 -4.15 17.05 -26.92
CA ASN A 253 -4.08 18.27 -26.11
C ASN A 253 -4.88 19.42 -26.71
N ARG A 254 -4.90 19.54 -28.04
CA ARG A 254 -5.72 20.55 -28.73
C ARG A 254 -7.21 20.25 -28.58
N GLU A 255 -7.62 19.01 -28.73
CA GLU A 255 -9.02 18.58 -28.51
C GLU A 255 -9.47 18.86 -27.08
N ILE A 256 -8.61 18.57 -26.09
CA ILE A 256 -8.88 18.90 -24.68
C ILE A 256 -9.05 20.41 -24.49
N GLU A 257 -8.17 21.23 -25.06
CA GLU A 257 -8.25 22.69 -24.95
C GLU A 257 -9.49 23.26 -25.63
N GLU A 258 -9.88 22.72 -26.78
CA GLU A 258 -11.10 23.10 -27.50
C GLU A 258 -12.35 22.70 -26.70
N GLY A 259 -12.38 21.49 -26.14
CA GLY A 259 -13.46 21.03 -25.27
C GLY A 259 -13.60 21.87 -24.00
N GLN A 260 -12.49 22.24 -23.36
CA GLN A 260 -12.52 23.10 -22.17
C GLN A 260 -13.09 24.49 -22.50
N LYS A 261 -12.71 25.08 -23.64
CA LYS A 261 -13.27 26.36 -24.08
C LYS A 261 -14.77 26.27 -24.35
N GLU A 262 -15.25 25.13 -24.84
CA GLU A 262 -16.68 24.91 -25.07
C GLU A 262 -17.48 24.77 -23.77
N ILE A 263 -16.92 24.05 -22.80
CA ILE A 263 -17.46 23.95 -21.43
C ILE A 263 -17.57 25.35 -20.82
N ASP A 264 -16.48 26.12 -20.81
CA ASP A 264 -16.45 27.47 -20.22
C ASP A 264 -17.48 28.41 -20.89
N ARG A 265 -17.65 28.31 -22.21
CA ARG A 265 -18.67 29.09 -22.94
C ARG A 265 -20.07 28.70 -22.49
N THR A 266 -20.35 27.40 -22.44
CA THR A 266 -21.68 26.88 -22.09
C THR A 266 -22.03 27.20 -20.64
N GLU A 267 -21.08 27.09 -19.71
CA GLU A 267 -21.26 27.48 -18.31
C GLU A 267 -21.57 28.97 -18.17
N ASN A 268 -20.85 29.83 -18.90
CA ASN A 268 -21.10 31.27 -18.90
C ASN A 268 -22.50 31.60 -19.47
N THR A 269 -22.92 30.93 -20.55
CA THR A 269 -24.26 31.07 -21.12
C THR A 269 -25.34 30.59 -20.14
N MET A 270 -25.14 29.45 -19.47
CA MET A 270 -26.06 28.96 -18.45
C MET A 270 -26.19 29.95 -17.30
N ARG A 271 -25.08 30.51 -16.81
CA ARG A 271 -25.08 31.51 -15.74
C ARG A 271 -25.83 32.77 -16.14
N TYR A 272 -25.58 33.28 -17.36
CA TYR A 272 -26.30 34.43 -17.90
C TYR A 272 -27.81 34.16 -18.02
N ASN A 273 -28.20 33.06 -18.67
CA ASN A 273 -29.61 32.70 -18.85
C ASN A 273 -30.33 32.48 -17.51
N THR A 274 -29.66 31.87 -16.54
CA THR A 274 -30.22 31.67 -15.19
C THR A 274 -30.45 33.00 -14.48
N GLY A 275 -29.51 33.95 -14.62
CA GLY A 275 -29.66 35.31 -14.11
C GLY A 275 -30.79 36.08 -14.78
N GLU A 276 -30.87 36.05 -16.11
CA GLU A 276 -31.94 36.70 -16.87
C GLU A 276 -33.31 36.10 -16.57
N MET A 277 -33.40 34.77 -16.43
CA MET A 277 -34.65 34.10 -16.03
C MET A 277 -35.13 34.58 -14.66
N LYS A 278 -34.22 34.75 -13.69
CA LYS A 278 -34.58 35.31 -12.38
C LYS A 278 -35.05 36.75 -12.50
N HIS A 279 -34.30 37.59 -13.21
CA HIS A 279 -34.63 38.99 -13.42
C HIS A 279 -35.98 39.19 -14.15
N LEU A 280 -36.28 38.39 -15.17
CA LEU A 280 -37.57 38.41 -15.87
C LEU A 280 -38.72 37.94 -14.97
N ARG A 281 -38.50 36.93 -14.12
CA ARG A 281 -39.49 36.49 -13.12
C ARG A 281 -39.78 37.59 -12.10
N ASP A 282 -38.76 38.29 -11.61
CA ASP A 282 -38.92 39.39 -10.66
C ASP A 282 -39.69 40.57 -11.29
N LYS A 283 -39.37 40.91 -12.56
CA LYS A 283 -40.13 41.91 -13.33
C LYS A 283 -41.58 41.51 -13.54
N PHE A 284 -41.83 40.25 -13.90
CA PHE A 284 -43.18 39.73 -14.08
C PHE A 284 -43.97 39.78 -12.77
N ALA A 285 -43.38 39.34 -11.64
CA ALA A 285 -44.01 39.41 -10.34
C ALA A 285 -44.36 40.86 -9.94
N THR A 286 -43.46 41.80 -10.21
CA THR A 286 -43.69 43.23 -9.97
C THR A 286 -44.85 43.75 -10.83
N ALA A 287 -44.85 43.49 -12.14
CA ALA A 287 -45.90 43.94 -13.05
C ALA A 287 -47.26 43.28 -12.74
N ALA A 288 -47.28 42.00 -12.34
CA ALA A 288 -48.49 41.28 -11.95
C ALA A 288 -49.06 41.76 -10.62
N SER A 289 -48.24 42.32 -9.73
CA SER A 289 -48.67 42.91 -8.45
C SER A 289 -49.24 44.32 -8.57
N GLN A 290 -49.11 44.96 -9.73
CA GLN A 290 -49.72 46.26 -9.99
C GLN A 290 -51.17 46.05 -10.42
N ASP A 291 -52.12 46.64 -9.68
CA ASP A 291 -53.50 46.74 -10.13
C ASP A 291 -53.54 47.53 -11.45
N GLN A 292 -53.84 46.83 -12.54
CA GLN A 292 -54.05 47.49 -13.83
C GLN A 292 -55.40 48.20 -13.79
N GLN A 293 -55.36 49.53 -13.70
CA GLN A 293 -56.52 50.36 -13.98
C GLN A 293 -56.80 50.27 -15.49
N TYR A 294 -57.82 49.49 -15.84
CA TYR A 294 -58.37 49.51 -17.19
C TYR A 294 -59.31 50.71 -17.30
N ASP A 295 -59.09 51.58 -18.28
CA ASP A 295 -60.14 52.50 -18.70
C ASP A 295 -61.34 51.69 -19.17
N GLU A 296 -62.56 52.11 -18.80
CA GLU A 296 -63.80 51.45 -19.24
C GLU A 296 -63.97 51.44 -20.77
N ILE A 297 -63.08 52.12 -21.50
CA ILE A 297 -63.10 52.29 -22.95
C ILE A 297 -61.78 51.77 -23.52
N CYS A 298 -61.86 50.82 -24.44
CA CYS A 298 -60.71 50.27 -25.14
C CYS A 298 -60.02 51.35 -25.99
N GLY A 299 -58.77 51.69 -25.67
CA GLY A 299 -57.98 52.70 -26.40
C GLY A 299 -57.59 52.33 -27.84
N LEU A 300 -57.94 51.13 -28.33
CA LEU A 300 -57.66 50.68 -29.70
C LEU A 300 -58.89 50.78 -30.62
N CYS A 301 -60.09 50.54 -30.10
CA CYS A 301 -61.35 50.57 -30.86
C CYS A 301 -62.40 51.55 -30.32
N ASN A 302 -62.07 52.28 -29.24
CA ASN A 302 -62.95 53.22 -28.53
C ASN A 302 -64.31 52.65 -28.10
N GLN A 303 -64.40 51.33 -27.92
CA GLN A 303 -65.60 50.67 -27.42
C GLN A 303 -65.50 50.41 -25.91
N PRO A 304 -66.63 50.46 -25.18
CA PRO A 304 -66.65 50.12 -23.76
C PRO A 304 -66.30 48.64 -23.56
N LEU A 305 -65.49 48.34 -22.54
CA LEU A 305 -65.10 46.97 -22.21
C LEU A 305 -66.34 46.16 -21.76
N PRO A 306 -66.47 44.88 -22.16
CA PRO A 306 -67.56 44.02 -21.71
C PRO A 306 -67.55 43.89 -20.19
N LYS A 307 -68.74 43.95 -19.56
CA LYS A 307 -68.89 43.63 -18.14
C LYS A 307 -69.07 42.12 -18.00
N ASP A 308 -68.07 41.50 -17.38
CA ASP A 308 -67.87 40.06 -17.09
C ASP A 308 -68.22 39.05 -18.21
#